data_AF-A0A7Z2V0X8-F1
#
_entry.id   AF-A0A7Z2V0X8-F1
#
_cell.length_a   1.000
_cell.length_b   1.000
_cell.length_c   1.000
_cell.angle_alpha   90.00
_cell.angle_beta   90.00
_cell.angle_gamma   90.00
#
_symmetry.space_group_name_H-M   'P 1'
#
loop_
_entity.id
_entity.type
_entity.pdbx_description
1 polymer ?
#
loop_
_entity_poly.entity_id
_entity_poly.type
_entity_poly.pdbx_seq_one_letter_code
_entity_poly.pdbx_strand_id
1 'polypeptide(L)'
;MKSTTLLATAVLLLSPAIHANQSSNSCENNMQELEGIEATDLNYLGEGAEQQIQDHIRQAKAAQEAGDMDACFIHSSKALREIRGVGEEEGMEVNDSGTTQNQ
;
A
#
# COMPACT_ATOMS: atom_id res chain seq x y z
N MET A 1 6.88 -51.86 32.03
CA MET A 1 7.60 -50.57 32.19
C MET A 1 6.77 -49.50 31.49
N LYS A 2 6.45 -48.38 32.15
CA LYS A 2 5.68 -47.27 31.56
C LYS A 2 6.67 -46.29 30.95
N SER A 3 6.66 -46.14 29.63
CA SER A 3 7.53 -45.19 28.91
C SER A 3 6.77 -43.89 28.69
N THR A 4 7.08 -42.87 29.47
CA THR A 4 6.68 -41.48 29.22
C THR A 4 7.69 -40.86 28.28
N THR A 5 7.34 -40.74 27.00
CA THR A 5 8.20 -40.07 26.02
C THR A 5 7.82 -38.59 25.94
N LEU A 6 8.83 -37.73 26.09
CA LEU A 6 8.76 -36.27 26.15
C LEU A 6 8.07 -35.64 24.93
N LEU A 7 7.32 -34.58 25.21
CA LEU A 7 6.80 -33.61 24.24
C LEU A 7 7.96 -32.85 23.57
N ALA A 8 8.05 -32.94 22.25
CA ALA A 8 8.92 -32.09 21.45
C ALA A 8 8.24 -30.73 21.24
N THR A 9 8.64 -29.71 22.01
CA THR A 9 8.25 -28.32 21.74
C THR A 9 9.11 -27.77 20.62
N ALA A 10 8.57 -27.78 19.40
CA ALA A 10 9.13 -27.00 18.30
C ALA A 10 8.89 -25.51 18.58
N VAL A 11 9.92 -24.81 19.05
CA VAL A 11 9.95 -23.35 19.03
C VAL A 11 10.16 -22.94 17.57
N LEU A 12 9.06 -22.68 16.87
CA LEU A 12 9.10 -22.06 15.55
C LEU A 12 9.54 -20.60 15.74
N LEU A 13 10.81 -20.37 15.43
CA LEU A 13 11.42 -19.15 14.89
C LEU A 13 10.96 -17.83 15.52
N LEU A 14 11.91 -17.20 16.22
CA LEU A 14 11.96 -15.75 16.40
C LEU A 14 11.95 -15.08 15.02
N SER A 15 10.76 -14.80 14.49
CA SER A 15 10.59 -13.99 13.28
C SER A 15 9.55 -12.91 13.57
N PRO A 16 9.76 -11.67 13.12
CA PRO A 16 8.76 -10.60 13.16
C PRO A 16 7.58 -10.85 12.19
N ALA A 17 7.11 -12.10 12.10
CA ALA A 17 6.07 -12.55 11.17
C ALA A 17 4.66 -12.04 11.53
N ILE A 18 4.48 -11.45 12.72
CA ILE A 18 3.21 -10.83 13.10
C ILE A 18 3.00 -9.48 12.38
N HIS A 19 4.07 -8.81 11.95
CA HIS A 19 3.99 -7.53 11.21
C HIS A 19 4.21 -7.72 9.70
N ALA A 20 5.03 -8.69 9.30
CA ALA A 20 5.23 -9.02 7.88
C ALA A 20 3.93 -9.46 7.20
N ASN A 21 3.04 -10.19 7.91
CA ASN A 21 1.80 -10.69 7.32
C ASN A 21 0.79 -9.56 7.00
N GLN A 22 0.82 -8.46 7.76
CA GLN A 22 -0.07 -7.32 7.50
C GLN A 22 0.39 -6.54 6.26
N SER A 23 1.69 -6.22 6.17
CA SER A 23 2.25 -5.54 4.99
C SER A 23 2.25 -6.45 3.76
N SER A 24 2.41 -7.76 3.91
CA SER A 24 2.33 -8.72 2.79
C SER A 24 0.95 -8.73 2.13
N ASN A 25 -0.12 -8.99 2.90
CA ASN A 25 -1.48 -8.98 2.35
C ASN A 25 -1.86 -7.59 1.81
N SER A 26 -1.38 -6.52 2.45
CA SER A 26 -1.69 -5.15 2.02
C SER A 26 -0.96 -4.76 0.73
N CYS A 27 0.30 -5.18 0.58
CA CYS A 27 1.05 -5.07 -0.68
C CYS A 27 0.35 -5.86 -1.79
N GLU A 28 0.02 -7.14 -1.55
CA GLU A 28 -0.64 -8.00 -2.55
C GLU A 28 -1.98 -7.41 -3.02
N ASN A 29 -2.83 -6.96 -2.10
CA ASN A 29 -4.10 -6.33 -2.45
C ASN A 29 -3.92 -5.05 -3.28
N ASN A 30 -2.98 -4.19 -2.87
CA ASN A 30 -2.71 -2.97 -3.62
C ASN A 30 -2.14 -3.27 -5.01
N MET A 31 -1.27 -4.27 -5.13
CA MET A 31 -0.69 -4.69 -6.41
C MET A 31 -1.76 -5.27 -7.34
N GLN A 32 -2.68 -6.08 -6.80
CA GLN A 32 -3.83 -6.58 -7.56
C GLN A 32 -4.73 -5.44 -8.05
N GLU A 33 -4.92 -4.39 -7.25
CA GLU A 33 -5.67 -3.22 -7.69
C GLU A 33 -4.93 -2.47 -8.80
N LEU A 34 -3.62 -2.27 -8.67
CA LEU A 34 -2.79 -1.61 -9.70
C LEU A 34 -2.74 -2.39 -11.02
N GLU A 35 -2.81 -3.73 -10.97
CA GLU A 35 -2.92 -4.58 -12.15
C GLU A 35 -4.27 -4.43 -12.87
N GLY A 36 -5.32 -4.09 -12.13
CA GLY A 36 -6.65 -3.83 -12.67
C GLY A 36 -6.82 -2.44 -13.28
N ILE A 37 -5.80 -1.57 -13.20
CA ILE A 37 -5.83 -0.22 -13.77
C ILE A 37 -5.23 -0.27 -15.16
N GLU A 38 -6.03 0.10 -16.16
CA GLU A 38 -5.59 0.10 -17.54
C GLU A 38 -4.71 1.33 -17.80
N ALA A 39 -3.73 1.19 -18.71
CA ALA A 39 -2.87 2.33 -19.09
C ALA A 39 -3.69 3.51 -19.64
N THR A 40 -4.85 3.24 -20.23
CA THR A 40 -5.79 4.27 -20.70
C THR A 40 -6.39 5.11 -19.58
N ASP A 41 -6.52 4.58 -18.37
CA ASP A 41 -7.08 5.30 -17.22
C ASP A 41 -6.08 6.35 -16.70
N LEU A 42 -4.78 6.10 -16.91
CA LEU A 42 -3.71 7.01 -16.48
C LEU A 42 -3.51 8.18 -17.45
N ASN A 43 -3.82 8.01 -18.74
CA ASN A 43 -3.66 9.04 -19.77
C ASN A 43 -4.50 10.30 -19.50
N TYR A 44 -5.58 10.19 -18.71
CA TYR A 44 -6.43 11.32 -18.34
C TYR A 44 -5.82 12.20 -17.23
N LEU A 45 -4.79 11.71 -16.53
CA LEU A 45 -4.21 12.36 -15.35
C LEU A 45 -3.18 13.45 -15.69
N GLY A 46 -2.84 13.60 -16.97
CA GLY A 46 -1.78 14.49 -17.44
C GLY A 46 -0.38 13.91 -17.26
N GLU A 47 0.55 14.26 -18.16
CA GLU A 47 1.88 13.62 -18.27
C GLU A 47 2.68 13.61 -16.95
N GLY A 48 2.57 14.67 -16.14
CA GLY A 48 3.29 14.78 -14.87
C GLY A 48 2.76 13.87 -13.76
N ALA A 49 1.46 13.61 -13.72
CA ALA A 49 0.85 12.69 -12.76
C ALA A 49 1.07 11.23 -13.22
N GLU A 50 0.92 10.98 -14.52
CA GLU A 50 1.17 9.66 -15.12
C GLU A 50 2.59 9.17 -14.78
N GLN A 51 3.61 10.03 -14.94
CA GLN A 51 5.00 9.66 -14.64
C GLN A 51 5.23 9.32 -13.17
N GLN A 52 4.62 10.06 -12.24
CA GLN A 52 4.75 9.82 -10.80
C GLN A 52 4.08 8.50 -10.40
N ILE A 53 2.87 8.25 -10.92
CA ILE A 53 2.14 7.01 -10.70
C ILE A 53 2.95 5.82 -11.22
N GLN A 54 3.47 5.90 -12.44
CA GLN A 54 4.30 4.84 -13.02
C GLN A 54 5.61 4.62 -12.24
N ASP A 55 6.20 5.68 -11.69
CA ASP A 55 7.39 5.59 -10.83
C ASP A 55 7.11 4.82 -9.54
N HIS A 56 5.99 5.11 -8.89
CA HIS A 56 5.53 4.38 -7.72
C HIS A 56 5.17 2.92 -8.02
N ILE A 57 4.50 2.63 -9.14
CA ILE A 57 4.23 1.25 -9.57
C ILE A 57 5.53 0.47 -9.76
N ARG A 58 6.54 1.07 -10.40
CA ARG A 58 7.84 0.41 -10.65
C ARG A 58 8.58 0.11 -9.35
N GLN A 59 8.58 1.05 -8.41
CA GLN A 59 9.22 0.88 -7.10
C GLN A 59 8.50 -0.19 -6.26
N ALA A 60 7.15 -0.24 -6.32
CA ALA A 60 6.38 -1.27 -5.65
C ALA A 60 6.70 -2.68 -6.18
N LYS A 61 6.80 -2.85 -7.51
CA LYS A 61 7.21 -4.12 -8.15
C LYS A 61 8.61 -4.55 -7.72
N ALA A 62 9.58 -3.63 -7.79
CA ALA A 62 10.95 -3.93 -7.39
C ALA A 62 11.04 -4.33 -5.90
N ALA A 63 10.27 -3.67 -5.03
CA ALA A 63 10.20 -4.01 -3.61
C ALA A 63 9.53 -5.38 -3.38
N GLN A 64 8.45 -5.69 -4.10
CA GLN A 64 7.78 -7.00 -4.06
C GLN A 64 8.74 -8.13 -4.48
N GLU A 65 9.46 -7.96 -5.59
CA GLU A 65 10.45 -8.92 -6.08
C GLU A 65 11.62 -9.12 -5.09
N ALA A 66 11.99 -8.07 -4.36
CA ALA A 66 13.02 -8.11 -3.32
C ALA A 66 12.52 -8.67 -1.97
N GLY A 67 11.21 -8.91 -1.82
CA GLY A 67 10.58 -9.31 -0.56
C GLY A 67 10.45 -8.19 0.49
N ASP A 68 10.66 -6.93 0.10
CA ASP A 68 10.47 -5.76 0.94
C ASP A 68 9.00 -5.32 0.89
N MET A 69 8.17 -6.02 1.67
CA MET A 69 6.72 -5.82 1.64
C MET A 69 6.28 -4.48 2.23
N ASP A 70 7.09 -3.86 3.10
CA ASP A 70 6.82 -2.53 3.63
C ASP A 70 7.04 -1.46 2.55
N ALA A 71 8.15 -1.53 1.81
CA ALA A 71 8.38 -0.64 0.68
C ALA A 71 7.36 -0.88 -0.44
N CYS A 72 7.01 -2.13 -0.72
CA CYS A 72 5.93 -2.45 -1.65
C CYS A 72 4.63 -1.74 -1.24
N PHE A 73 4.18 -1.91 -0.01
CA PHE A 73 2.96 -1.29 0.50
C PHE A 73 3.00 0.25 0.40
N ILE A 74 4.13 0.87 0.74
CA ILE A 74 4.29 2.34 0.67
C ILE A 74 4.12 2.83 -0.77
N HIS A 75 4.83 2.23 -1.71
CA HIS A 75 4.84 2.67 -3.10
C HIS A 75 3.52 2.33 -3.80
N SER A 76 2.96 1.15 -3.57
CA SER A 76 1.67 0.77 -4.14
C SER A 76 0.53 1.66 -3.63
N SER A 77 0.55 2.02 -2.34
CA SER A 77 -0.45 2.92 -1.74
C SER A 77 -0.35 4.35 -2.27
N LYS A 78 0.86 4.83 -2.60
CA LYS A 78 1.05 6.15 -3.21
C LYS A 78 0.45 6.20 -4.62
N ALA A 79 0.76 5.22 -5.46
CA ALA A 79 0.19 5.11 -6.79
C ALA A 79 -1.36 5.10 -6.75
N LEU A 80 -1.96 4.29 -5.88
CA LEU A 80 -3.42 4.24 -5.75
C LEU A 80 -4.04 5.56 -5.26
N ARG A 81 -3.39 6.26 -4.32
CA ARG A 81 -3.87 7.57 -3.87
C ARG A 81 -3.79 8.63 -4.96
N GLU A 82 -2.75 8.63 -5.78
CA GLU A 82 -2.62 9.57 -6.89
C GLU A 82 -3.69 9.30 -7.95
N ILE A 83 -3.94 8.03 -8.29
CA ILE A 83 -4.99 7.65 -9.24
C ILE A 83 -6.38 8.04 -8.73
N ARG A 84 -6.67 7.82 -7.45
CA ARG A 84 -7.98 8.14 -6.84
C ARG A 84 -8.14 9.64 -6.57
N GLY A 85 -7.07 10.31 -6.13
CA GLY A 85 -7.09 11.73 -5.75
C GLY A 85 -7.40 12.66 -6.92
N VAL A 86 -6.99 12.31 -8.14
CA VAL A 86 -7.36 13.05 -9.36
C VAL A 86 -8.86 12.87 -9.70
N GLY A 87 -9.52 11.82 -9.17
CA GLY A 87 -10.98 11.66 -9.23
C GLY A 87 -11.75 12.37 -8.10
N GLU A 88 -11.06 12.91 -7.09
CA GLU A 88 -11.64 13.53 -5.89
C GLU A 88 -11.42 15.06 -5.81
N GLU A 89 -10.86 15.69 -6.85
CA GLU A 89 -10.72 17.15 -6.92
C GLU A 89 -12.02 17.90 -7.27
N GLU A 90 -13.14 17.19 -7.43
CA GLU A 90 -14.49 17.77 -7.38
C GLU A 90 -15.16 17.45 -6.03
N GLY A 91 -14.64 17.97 -4.91
CA GLY A 91 -15.43 17.90 -3.67
C GLY A 91 -14.78 18.12 -2.32
N MET A 92 -13.48 18.42 -2.21
CA MET A 92 -12.91 18.81 -0.91
C MET A 92 -12.69 20.32 -0.82
N GLU A 93 -13.81 21.06 -0.73
CA GLU A 93 -13.82 22.36 -0.07
C GLU A 93 -13.48 22.12 1.40
N VAL A 94 -12.20 22.28 1.75
CA VAL A 94 -11.74 22.33 3.13
C VAL A 94 -12.29 23.63 3.74
N ASN A 95 -13.52 23.60 4.26
CA ASN A 95 -13.98 24.61 5.20
C ASN A 95 -13.34 24.33 6.58
N ASP A 96 -12.06 24.67 6.71
CA ASP A 96 -11.45 24.89 8.02
C ASP A 96 -11.54 26.37 8.37
N SER A 97 -12.62 26.67 9.09
CA SER A 97 -12.93 27.82 9.94
C SER A 97 -11.85 28.90 10.14
N GLY A 98 -12.09 30.08 9.55
CA GLY A 98 -11.52 31.36 9.99
C GLY A 98 -12.59 32.24 10.65
N THR A 99 -12.51 32.38 11.98
CA THR A 99 -13.34 33.26 12.81
C THR A 99 -13.31 34.72 12.35
N THR A 100 -14.47 35.37 12.18
CA THR A 100 -14.63 36.81 12.46
C THR A 100 -16.05 37.06 12.97
N GLN A 101 -16.22 36.99 14.29
CA GLN A 101 -17.34 37.67 14.96
C GLN A 101 -17.00 39.16 14.99
N ASN A 102 -17.81 39.98 14.33
CA ASN A 102 -17.78 41.43 14.51
C ASN A 102 -19.11 41.87 15.14
N GLN A 103 -18.97 42.68 16.19
CA GLN A 103 -20.04 43.34 16.94
C GLN A 103 -20.78 44.36 16.07
#